data_AF-A0A1A9D9D9-F1
#
_entry.id   AF-A0A1A9D9D9-F1
#
_cell.length_a   1.000
_cell.length_b   1.000
_cell.length_c   1.000
_cell.angle_alpha   90.00
_cell.angle_beta   90.00
_cell.angle_gamma   90.00
#
_symmetry.space_group_name_H-M   'P 1'
#
loop_
_entity.id
_entity.type
_entity.pdbx_description
1 polymer ?
#
loop_
_entity_poly.entity_id
_entity_poly.type
_entity_poly.pdbx_seq_one_letter_code
_entity_poly.pdbx_strand_id
1 'polypeptide(L)' 'MCPVLVDLYAAHTATGIRPGTLRVWLHRGKLTHHGHDHAGRTLINLNELTSTPTTNAA' A
#
# COMPACT_ATOMS: atom_id res chain seq x y z
N MET A 1 -15.34 -7.13 -1.17
CA MET A 1 -14.80 -5.76 -1.06
C MET A 1 -13.98 -5.50 -2.32
N CYS A 2 -14.23 -4.43 -3.06
CA CYS A 2 -13.43 -4.09 -4.24
C CYS A 2 -12.05 -3.56 -3.80
N PRO A 3 -10.95 -3.90 -4.48
CA PRO A 3 -9.63 -3.37 -4.15
C PRO A 3 -9.59 -1.86 -4.41
N VAL A 4 -9.01 -1.12 -3.47
CA VAL A 4 -8.82 0.34 -3.61
C VAL A 4 -7.40 0.57 -4.10
N LEU A 5 -7.24 0.66 -5.41
CA LEU A 5 -5.93 0.82 -6.04
C LEU A 5 -5.47 2.26 -5.96
N VAL A 6 -4.32 2.48 -5.33
CA VAL A 6 -3.71 3.80 -5.14
C VAL A 6 -2.23 3.73 -5.45
N ASP A 7 -1.66 4.87 -5.86
CA ASP A 7 -0.21 4.97 -5.99
C ASP A 7 0.48 5.05 -4.62
N LEU A 8 1.80 4.83 -4.60
CA LEU A 8 2.60 4.81 -3.38
C LEU A 8 2.57 6.12 -2.57
N TYR A 9 2.41 7.27 -3.22
CA TYR A 9 2.33 8.56 -2.51
C TYR A 9 0.93 8.78 -1.93
N ALA A 10 -0.12 8.42 -2.67
CA ALA A 10 -1.48 8.42 -2.12
C ALA A 10 -1.60 7.46 -0.92
N ALA A 11 -0.97 6.28 -0.99
CA ALA A 11 -0.88 5.35 0.14
C ALA A 11 -0.13 5.95 1.34
N HIS A 12 0.95 6.69 1.10
CA HIS A 12 1.66 7.41 2.17
C HIS A 12 0.77 8.45 2.84
N THR A 13 0.02 9.25 2.07
CA THR A 13 -0.92 10.23 2.63
C THR A 13 -2.02 9.58 3.47
N ALA A 14 -2.51 8.41 3.05
CA ALA A 14 -3.58 7.70 3.76
C ALA A 14 -3.10 6.97 5.03
N THR A 15 -1.86 6.46 5.04
CA THR A 15 -1.36 5.54 6.10
C THR A 15 -0.19 6.08 6.91
N GLY A 16 0.47 7.14 6.44
CA GLY A 16 1.73 7.66 6.99
C GLY A 16 2.97 6.82 6.65
N ILE A 17 2.82 5.64 6.02
CA ILE A 17 3.95 4.76 5.69
C ILE A 17 4.78 5.39 4.56
N ARG A 18 6.10 5.48 4.74
CA ARG A 18 6.98 6.09 3.74
C ARG A 18 6.93 5.33 2.41
N PRO A 19 6.91 6.01 1.25
CA PRO A 19 6.90 5.34 -0.06
C PRO A 19 8.09 4.38 -0.26
N GLY A 20 9.26 4.70 0.30
CA GLY A 20 10.42 3.80 0.27
C GLY A 20 10.17 2.47 0.97
N THR A 21 9.47 2.48 2.11
CA THR A 21 9.06 1.27 2.83
C THR A 21 8.11 0.44 2.00
N LEU A 22 7.12 1.09 1.36
CA LEU A 22 6.17 0.41 0.49
C LEU A 22 6.85 -0.24 -0.73
N ARG A 23 7.85 0.42 -1.34
CA ARG A 23 8.67 -0.19 -2.41
C ARG A 23 9.43 -1.42 -1.94
N VAL A 24 10.01 -1.36 -0.73
CA VAL A 24 10.70 -2.53 -0.15
C VAL A 24 9.72 -3.67 0.11
N TRP A 25 8.50 -3.37 0.58
CA TRP A 25 7.47 -4.39 0.79
C TRP A 25 7.01 -5.04 -0.51
N LEU A 26 6.81 -4.25 -1.57
CA LEU A 26 6.53 -4.79 -2.91
C LEU A 26 7.66 -5.69 -3.40
N HIS A 27 8.92 -5.24 -3.30
CA HIS A 27 10.07 -6.04 -3.71
C HIS A 27 10.20 -7.35 -2.90
N ARG A 28 9.79 -7.34 -1.63
CA ARG A 28 9.78 -8.51 -0.74
C ARG A 28 8.51 -9.36 -0.86
N GLY A 29 7.57 -9.01 -1.75
CA GLY A 29 6.31 -9.74 -1.92
C GLY A 29 5.33 -9.62 -0.74
N LYS A 30 5.49 -8.61 0.13
CA LYS A 30 4.57 -8.34 1.24
C LYS A 30 3.31 -7.59 0.82
N LEU A 31 3.35 -6.93 -0.33
CA LEU A 31 2.21 -6.23 -0.93
C LEU A 31 1.98 -6.75 -2.33
N THR A 32 0.73 -6.76 -2.76
CA THR A 32 0.37 -7.10 -4.12
C THR A 32 0.68 -5.93 -5.06
N HIS A 33 1.43 -6.21 -6.12
CA HIS A 33 1.65 -5.25 -7.20
C HIS A 33 0.48 -5.33 -8.20
N HIS A 34 -0.24 -4.23 -8.41
CA HIS A 34 -1.39 -4.18 -9.30
C HIS A 34 -1.09 -3.55 -10.68
N GLY A 35 0.19 -3.34 -10.99
CA GLY A 35 0.63 -2.69 -12.22
C GLY A 35 0.91 -1.20 -12.02
N HIS A 36 0.84 -0.45 -13.11
CA HIS A 36 1.16 0.97 -13.15
C HIS A 36 -0.03 1.79 -13.66
N ASP A 37 -0.14 3.04 -13.21
CA ASP A 37 -1.08 3.99 -13.80
C ASP A 37 -0.57 4.56 -15.14
N HIS A 38 -1.36 5.43 -15.76
CA HIS A 38 -0.98 6.12 -17.00
C HIS A 38 0.31 6.95 -16.89
N ALA A 39 0.70 7.35 -15.68
CA ALA A 39 1.92 8.10 -15.41
C ALA A 39 3.12 7.21 -15.04
N GLY A 40 2.96 5.88 -15.08
CA GLY A 40 4.00 4.91 -14.72
C GLY A 40 4.20 4.74 -13.21
N ARG A 41 3.27 5.23 -12.37
CA ARG A 41 3.33 5.06 -10.91
C ARG A 41 2.80 3.69 -10.52
N THR A 42 3.53 3.00 -9.65
CA THR A 42 3.14 1.70 -9.11
C THR A 42 1.85 1.79 -8.30
N LEU A 43 0.88 0.93 -8.62
CA LEU A 43 -0.40 0.80 -7.95
C LEU A 43 -0.39 -0.35 -6.95
N ILE A 44 -0.91 -0.07 -5.75
CA ILE A 44 -1.07 -1.02 -4.65
C ILE A 44 -2.50 -0.96 -4.09
N ASN A 45 -2.96 -2.03 -3.45
CA ASN A 45 -4.26 -2.06 -2.79
C ASN A 45 -4.15 -1.45 -1.38
N LEU A 46 -4.83 -0.33 -1.15
CA LEU A 46 -4.82 0.39 0.13
C LEU A 46 -5.32 -0.48 1.29
N ASN A 47 -6.28 -1.37 1.03
CA ASN A 47 -6.88 -2.22 2.04
C ASN A 47 -5.88 -3.23 2.65
N GLU A 48 -4.81 -3.57 1.91
CA GLU A 48 -3.73 -4.43 2.42
C GLU A 48 -2.90 -3.71 3.51
N LEU A 49 -2.85 -2.38 3.47
CA LEU A 49 -2.08 -1.56 4.42
C LEU A 49 -2.87 -1.27 5.70
N THR A 50 -4.18 -1.09 5.59
CA THR A 50 -5.07 -0.82 6.74
C THR A 50 -5.41 -2.08 7.52
N SER A 51 -5.10 -3.26 6.99
CA SER A 51 -5.26 -4.56 7.64
C SER A 51 -4.14 -4.82 8.65
N THR A 52 -3.85 -3.85 9.51
CA THR A 52 -3.24 -4.16 10.82
C THR A 52 -4.40 -4.18 11.81
N PRO A 53 -4.84 -5.35 12.31
CA PRO A 53 -5.61 -5.33 13.54
C PRO A 53 -4.72 -4.68 14.60
N THR A 54 -5.06 -3.46 15.02
CA THR A 54 -4.57 -2.93 16.29
C THR A 54 -5.18 -3.79 17.38
N THR A 55 -4.60 -4.97 17.60
CA THR A 55 -4.79 -5.73 18.82
C THR A 55 -3.67 -5.31 19.76
N ASN A 56 -3.99 -4.36 20.63
CA ASN A 56 -3.44 -4.23 21.98
C ASN A 56 -4.38 -3.28 22.73
N ALA A 57 -5.59 -3.78 23.03
CA ALA A 57 -6.33 -3.30 24.19
C ALA A 57 -5.75 -4.06 25.39
N ALA A 58 -4.99 -3.34 26.21
CA ALA A 58 -4.53 -3.79 27.52
C ALA A 58 -5.65 -3.71 28.56
#